data_AF-A0A8H7GV96-F1
#
_entry.id   AF-A0A8H7GV96-F1
#
_cell.length_a   1.000
_cell.length_b   1.000
_cell.length_c   1.000
_cell.angle_alpha   90.00
_cell.angle_beta   90.00
_cell.angle_gamma   90.00
#
_symmetry.space_group_name_H-M   'P 1'
#
loop_
_entity.id
_entity.type
_entity.pdbx_description
1 polymer ?
#
loop_
_entity_poly.entity_id
_entity_poly.type
_entity_poly.pdbx_seq_one_letter_code
_entity_poly.pdbx_strand_id
1 'polypeptide(L)'
;MSGLEVAAAAVVASQLLDAKYHVSEDLIFIQKIARKLIAYAYNVYRGRASFWYAFEKSAHKYPNNNAVSFPRPKAPAPMTKDADGYPVYDDQFIVETYTYKDLYDMVLRFSFMLKNDYGITSEHTIGIDCMNKPLFIIMWLALWNIGALPAFLNYNTKGKPLVHCIETAGISQVFVDPDCAGPIKETEQSIRERLPKVKLHYINEANLLSVLSDKSRPQYRAPDATRRPHDTDSSCCALIYTSGTTGLPKPAIVSWKKAFMAGGFFGTVMKIDKKSNVMTAMPLYHSTAAMLGFGDFGVGACRKYGSLINTVLSFAQAIVKMNPDDENEVWRDPSTGFCVRAGTNDPGELLMKIVNPKNVETSFQGYYGNLKATNSKIIRNVFKKGDAWFRSGDLLRMDEDGLLYFVDRLGDTFRWKSENVSATEVENELMGSGVIKQSVVVGVQVPNHEGRAGFAVIEAKDGLSHRDVLDKIYQHVSRSLPKYAIPQFVKIGEQYIQASHNHKVPKNQFKNQKLPKGDDGKELIYWLNKNSHRLKCVFNRQVSNLSSYLLLVRNGNDTWQLLTLQQLQGGTTTSGDVRQLLNDTELLGNSGSVTTANDDGVASLGGLDGSVQ
;
A
#
# COMPACT_ATOMS: atom_id res chain seq x y z
N MET A 1 12.52 25.01 -53.38
CA MET A 1 12.54 23.61 -52.95
C MET A 1 11.98 22.75 -54.07
N SER A 2 12.61 21.60 -54.34
CA SER A 2 12.03 20.58 -55.22
C SER A 2 10.81 19.92 -54.55
N GLY A 3 9.91 19.29 -55.33
CA GLY A 3 8.77 18.55 -54.76
C GLY A 3 9.19 17.41 -53.83
N LEU A 4 10.40 16.88 -54.03
CA LEU A 4 11.00 15.83 -53.22
C LEU A 4 11.48 16.34 -51.84
N GLU A 5 12.03 17.56 -51.79
CA GLU A 5 12.37 18.24 -50.53
C GLU A 5 11.12 18.57 -49.69
N VAL A 6 10.04 19.03 -50.33
CA VAL A 6 8.76 19.30 -49.64
C VAL A 6 8.17 18.02 -49.07
N ALA A 7 8.21 16.90 -49.82
CA ALA A 7 7.77 15.60 -49.33
C ALA A 7 8.64 15.10 -48.16
N ALA A 8 9.97 15.22 -48.26
CA ALA A 8 10.88 14.84 -47.17
C ALA A 8 10.66 15.68 -45.91
N ALA A 9 10.51 17.00 -46.06
CA ALA A 9 10.21 17.91 -44.94
C ALA A 9 8.86 17.60 -44.29
N ALA A 10 7.83 17.27 -45.09
CA ALA A 10 6.53 16.85 -44.57
C ALA A 10 6.60 15.51 -43.82
N VAL A 11 7.38 14.54 -44.31
CA VAL A 11 7.62 13.27 -43.61
C VAL A 11 8.34 13.50 -42.29
N VAL A 12 9.44 14.25 -42.27
CA VAL A 12 10.19 14.56 -41.05
C VAL A 12 9.33 15.37 -40.06
N ALA A 13 8.58 16.37 -40.51
CA ALA A 13 7.65 17.11 -39.67
C ALA A 13 6.54 16.20 -39.11
N SER A 14 5.99 15.28 -39.91
CA SER A 14 5.01 14.30 -39.44
C SER A 14 5.60 13.33 -38.41
N GLN A 15 6.86 12.91 -38.58
CA GLN A 15 7.57 12.05 -37.62
C GLN A 15 7.93 12.79 -36.33
N LEU A 16 8.28 14.08 -36.39
CA LEU A 16 8.50 14.92 -35.20
C LEU A 16 7.21 15.20 -34.43
N LEU A 17 6.10 15.47 -35.15
CA LEU A 17 4.78 15.59 -34.55
C LEU A 17 4.33 14.25 -33.93
N ASP A 18 4.55 13.13 -34.61
CA ASP A 18 4.19 11.81 -34.09
C ASP A 18 5.07 11.39 -32.91
N ALA A 19 6.36 11.69 -32.92
CA ALA A 19 7.26 11.47 -31.79
C ALA A 19 6.92 12.35 -30.57
N LYS A 20 6.30 13.52 -30.77
CA LYS A 20 5.85 14.41 -29.69
C LYS A 20 4.46 14.04 -29.15
N TYR A 21 3.53 13.66 -30.04
CA TYR A 21 2.10 13.53 -29.71
C TYR A 21 1.57 12.08 -29.73
N HIS A 22 2.36 11.12 -30.23
CA HIS A 22 2.10 9.67 -30.34
C HIS A 22 0.80 9.30 -31.09
N VAL A 23 0.49 10.02 -32.17
CA VAL A 23 -0.80 9.93 -32.89
C VAL A 23 -0.97 8.59 -33.63
N SER A 24 0.10 8.06 -34.23
CA SER A 24 0.07 6.77 -34.94
C SER A 24 -0.13 5.60 -33.99
N GLU A 25 0.52 5.62 -32.83
CA GLU A 25 0.29 4.66 -31.74
C GLU A 25 -1.14 4.79 -31.21
N ASP A 26 -1.62 6.01 -30.96
CA ASP A 26 -3.00 6.27 -30.51
C ASP A 26 -4.04 5.70 -31.50
N LEU A 27 -3.86 5.86 -32.82
CA LEU A 27 -4.77 5.31 -33.83
C LEU A 27 -4.80 3.77 -33.86
N ILE A 28 -3.62 3.13 -33.84
CA ILE A 28 -3.51 1.65 -33.78
C ILE A 28 -4.12 1.13 -32.48
N PHE A 29 -3.90 1.84 -31.38
CA PHE A 29 -4.41 1.51 -30.06
C PHE A 29 -5.94 1.64 -29.98
N ILE A 30 -6.50 2.75 -30.46
CA ILE A 30 -7.95 2.98 -30.59
C ILE A 30 -8.61 1.86 -31.41
N GLN A 31 -8.03 1.48 -32.55
CA GLN A 31 -8.57 0.38 -33.38
C GLN A 31 -8.59 -0.96 -32.60
N LYS A 32 -7.53 -1.29 -31.86
CA LYS A 32 -7.46 -2.49 -31.03
C LYS A 32 -8.47 -2.46 -29.88
N ILE A 33 -8.63 -1.32 -29.22
CA ILE A 33 -9.62 -1.13 -28.15
C ILE A 33 -11.04 -1.26 -28.69
N ALA A 34 -11.38 -0.56 -29.77
CA ALA A 34 -12.73 -0.57 -30.33
C ALA A 34 -13.19 -1.99 -30.66
N ARG A 35 -12.32 -2.81 -31.27
CA ARG A 35 -12.60 -4.25 -31.52
C ARG A 35 -12.84 -5.04 -30.22
N LYS A 36 -12.02 -4.83 -29.18
CA LYS A 36 -12.22 -5.47 -27.85
C LYS A 36 -13.51 -5.00 -27.17
N LEU A 37 -13.83 -3.71 -27.21
CA LEU A 37 -15.06 -3.14 -26.64
C LEU A 37 -16.33 -3.63 -27.34
N ILE A 38 -16.35 -3.71 -28.67
CA ILE A 38 -17.49 -4.26 -29.43
C ILE A 38 -17.70 -5.73 -29.07
N ALA A 39 -16.64 -6.53 -29.04
CA ALA A 39 -16.71 -7.94 -28.65
C ALA A 39 -17.19 -8.12 -27.20
N TYR A 40 -16.76 -7.24 -26.29
CA TYR A 40 -17.21 -7.21 -24.90
C TYR A 40 -18.69 -6.85 -24.77
N ALA A 41 -19.11 -5.75 -25.38
CA ALA A 41 -20.51 -5.29 -25.37
C ALA A 41 -21.46 -6.35 -25.95
N TYR A 42 -21.06 -7.04 -27.03
CA TYR A 42 -21.82 -8.15 -27.61
C TYR A 42 -21.92 -9.37 -26.68
N ASN A 43 -20.90 -9.65 -25.86
CA ASN A 43 -20.98 -10.71 -24.86
C ASN A 43 -21.87 -10.31 -23.68
N VAL A 44 -21.75 -9.08 -23.16
CA VAL A 44 -22.64 -8.55 -22.11
C VAL A 44 -24.10 -8.57 -22.57
N TYR A 45 -24.39 -8.10 -23.80
CA TYR A 45 -25.73 -8.14 -24.40
C TYR A 45 -26.36 -9.54 -24.44
N ARG A 46 -25.55 -10.59 -24.58
CA ARG A 46 -26.01 -12.00 -24.60
C ARG A 46 -25.99 -12.68 -23.22
N GLY A 47 -25.96 -11.92 -22.12
CA GLY A 47 -25.88 -12.47 -20.76
C GLY A 47 -24.55 -13.15 -20.44
N ARG A 48 -23.49 -12.85 -21.20
CA ARG A 48 -22.14 -13.45 -21.07
C ARG A 48 -21.10 -12.43 -20.58
N ALA A 49 -21.46 -11.64 -19.56
CA ALA A 49 -20.55 -10.70 -18.90
C ALA A 49 -19.40 -11.41 -18.15
N SER A 50 -19.63 -12.65 -17.70
CA SER A 50 -18.65 -13.43 -16.92
C SER A 50 -17.36 -13.73 -17.70
N PHE A 51 -16.22 -13.55 -17.02
CA PHE A 51 -14.90 -13.90 -17.55
C PHE A 51 -14.69 -15.42 -17.70
N TRP A 52 -15.56 -16.26 -17.12
CA TRP A 52 -15.63 -17.69 -17.42
C TRP A 52 -15.68 -17.94 -18.93
N TYR A 53 -16.54 -17.22 -19.66
CA TYR A 53 -16.72 -17.40 -21.11
C TYR A 53 -15.48 -17.02 -21.92
N ALA A 54 -14.66 -16.09 -21.40
CA ALA A 54 -13.39 -15.72 -22.03
C ALA A 54 -12.32 -16.80 -21.79
N PHE A 55 -12.24 -17.34 -20.57
CA PHE A 55 -11.35 -18.45 -20.23
C PHE A 55 -11.71 -19.73 -21.01
N GLU A 56 -12.97 -20.16 -20.98
CA GLU A 56 -13.49 -21.33 -21.71
C GLU A 56 -13.19 -21.23 -23.22
N LYS A 57 -13.41 -20.06 -23.82
CA LYS A 57 -13.07 -19.80 -25.23
C LYS A 57 -11.57 -19.88 -25.51
N SER A 58 -10.73 -19.34 -24.61
CA SER A 58 -9.27 -19.45 -24.74
C SER A 58 -8.80 -20.90 -24.60
N ALA A 59 -9.39 -21.67 -23.70
CA ALA A 59 -9.02 -23.07 -23.48
C ALA A 59 -9.35 -23.96 -24.69
N HIS A 60 -10.48 -23.76 -25.33
CA HIS A 60 -10.79 -24.45 -26.59
C HIS A 60 -9.93 -23.98 -27.78
N LYS A 61 -9.49 -22.71 -27.79
CA LYS A 61 -8.74 -22.14 -28.92
C LYS A 61 -7.24 -22.43 -28.85
N TYR A 62 -6.67 -22.49 -27.65
CA TYR A 62 -5.23 -22.65 -27.42
C TYR A 62 -4.93 -23.78 -26.42
N PRO A 63 -5.50 -25.00 -26.62
CA PRO A 63 -5.49 -26.05 -25.58
C PRO A 63 -4.09 -26.44 -25.12
N ASN A 64 -3.11 -26.43 -26.02
CA ASN A 64 -1.74 -26.85 -25.75
C ASN A 64 -0.80 -25.71 -25.30
N ASN A 65 -1.29 -24.47 -25.23
CA ASN A 65 -0.49 -23.36 -24.70
C ASN A 65 -0.42 -23.44 -23.18
N ASN A 66 0.71 -23.05 -22.60
CA ASN A 66 0.86 -22.88 -21.16
C ASN A 66 -0.16 -21.84 -20.65
N ALA A 67 -0.85 -22.15 -19.55
CA ALA A 67 -1.81 -21.26 -18.92
C ALA A 67 -1.35 -20.79 -17.53
N VAL A 68 -0.79 -21.71 -16.73
CA VAL A 68 -0.26 -21.45 -15.39
C VAL A 68 1.04 -22.22 -15.24
N SER A 69 2.10 -21.54 -14.80
CA SER A 69 3.34 -22.15 -14.33
C SER A 69 3.58 -21.76 -12.88
N PHE A 70 4.07 -22.69 -12.05
CA PHE A 70 4.28 -22.49 -10.63
C PHE A 70 5.59 -23.12 -10.15
N PRO A 71 6.54 -22.35 -9.59
CA PRO A 71 7.79 -22.89 -9.05
C PRO A 71 7.56 -23.53 -7.68
N ARG A 72 7.67 -24.85 -7.60
CA ARG A 72 7.77 -25.61 -6.33
C ARG A 72 9.20 -25.60 -5.83
N PRO A 73 9.49 -25.36 -4.54
CA PRO A 73 10.83 -25.59 -4.01
C PRO A 73 11.19 -27.08 -4.12
N LYS A 74 12.43 -27.38 -4.51
CA LYS A 74 13.00 -28.73 -4.37
C LYS A 74 13.22 -29.03 -2.87
N ALA A 75 13.33 -30.32 -2.53
CA ALA A 75 13.90 -30.71 -1.23
C ALA A 75 15.28 -30.06 -1.04
N PRO A 76 15.68 -29.69 0.19
CA PRO A 76 16.75 -28.70 0.42
C PRO A 76 18.07 -29.06 -0.28
N ALA A 77 18.35 -28.34 -1.36
CA ALA A 77 19.61 -28.42 -2.09
C ALA A 77 20.58 -27.34 -1.57
N PRO A 78 21.89 -27.61 -1.43
CA PRO A 78 22.86 -26.61 -1.04
C PRO A 78 22.78 -25.37 -1.93
N MET A 79 22.58 -24.20 -1.32
CA MET A 79 22.49 -22.93 -2.05
C MET A 79 23.89 -22.52 -2.50
N THR A 80 24.14 -22.60 -3.81
CA THR A 80 25.38 -22.12 -4.43
C THR A 80 25.45 -20.60 -4.40
N LYS A 81 26.66 -20.07 -4.54
CA LYS A 81 26.91 -18.64 -4.70
C LYS A 81 27.57 -18.35 -6.04
N ASP A 82 27.29 -17.18 -6.60
CA ASP A 82 28.02 -16.67 -7.76
C ASP A 82 29.40 -16.11 -7.39
N ALA A 83 30.11 -15.55 -8.38
CA ALA A 83 31.46 -15.00 -8.20
C ALA A 83 31.52 -13.81 -7.22
N ASP A 84 30.41 -13.08 -7.05
CA ASP A 84 30.28 -11.94 -6.15
C ASP A 84 29.74 -12.34 -4.76
N GLY A 85 29.43 -13.63 -4.57
CA GLY A 85 28.97 -14.21 -3.30
C GLY A 85 27.46 -14.16 -3.08
N TYR A 86 26.67 -13.77 -4.08
CA TYR A 86 25.21 -13.78 -4.03
C TYR A 86 24.64 -15.19 -4.21
N PRO A 87 23.55 -15.55 -3.52
CA PRO A 87 22.92 -16.86 -3.65
C PRO A 87 22.29 -17.07 -5.03
N VAL A 88 22.58 -18.22 -5.66
CA VAL A 88 22.02 -18.66 -6.94
C VAL A 88 20.83 -19.59 -6.69
N TYR A 89 19.70 -19.32 -7.34
CA TYR A 89 18.43 -20.00 -7.10
C TYR A 89 17.96 -20.92 -8.24
N ASP A 90 18.67 -20.94 -9.37
CA ASP A 90 18.24 -21.60 -10.61
C ASP A 90 17.85 -23.07 -10.41
N ASP A 91 18.60 -23.79 -9.57
CA ASP A 91 18.35 -25.19 -9.24
C ASP A 91 17.49 -25.42 -8.00
N GLN A 92 16.97 -24.38 -7.35
CA GLN A 92 16.20 -24.52 -6.11
C GLN A 92 14.72 -24.87 -6.35
N PHE A 93 14.24 -24.84 -7.60
CA PHE A 93 12.82 -25.02 -7.93
C PHE A 93 12.56 -26.04 -9.04
N ILE A 94 11.39 -26.68 -9.00
CA ILE A 94 10.78 -27.41 -10.13
C ILE A 94 9.57 -26.61 -10.58
N VAL A 95 9.52 -26.22 -11.85
CA VAL A 95 8.39 -25.45 -12.40
C VAL A 95 7.30 -26.40 -12.88
N GLU A 96 6.26 -26.58 -12.08
CA GLU A 96 5.00 -27.19 -12.53
C GLU A 96 4.39 -26.30 -13.62
N THR A 97 3.87 -26.89 -14.69
CA THR A 97 3.21 -26.13 -15.77
C THR A 97 1.97 -26.88 -16.25
N TYR A 98 0.87 -26.14 -16.34
CA TYR A 98 -0.44 -26.63 -16.79
C TYR A 98 -0.79 -25.94 -18.10
N THR A 99 -1.17 -26.71 -19.11
CA THR A 99 -1.72 -26.15 -20.34
C THR A 99 -3.12 -25.59 -20.08
N TYR A 100 -3.64 -24.77 -20.99
CA TYR A 100 -5.04 -24.33 -20.94
C TYR A 100 -6.02 -25.50 -20.92
N LYS A 101 -5.72 -26.61 -21.61
CA LYS A 101 -6.56 -27.81 -21.57
C LYS A 101 -6.53 -28.48 -20.20
N ASP A 102 -5.35 -28.63 -19.60
CA ASP A 102 -5.22 -29.24 -18.27
C ASP A 102 -5.95 -28.40 -17.22
N LEU A 103 -5.73 -27.09 -17.23
CA LEU A 103 -6.39 -26.16 -16.31
C LEU A 103 -7.91 -26.19 -16.48
N TYR A 104 -8.43 -26.17 -17.72
CA TYR A 104 -9.87 -26.27 -17.96
C TYR A 104 -10.43 -27.61 -17.47
N ASP A 105 -9.77 -28.72 -17.78
CA ASP A 105 -10.19 -30.06 -17.34
C ASP A 105 -10.22 -30.19 -15.81
N MET A 106 -9.20 -29.66 -15.12
CA MET A 106 -9.10 -29.63 -13.66
C MET A 106 -10.20 -28.75 -13.04
N VAL A 107 -10.46 -27.57 -13.61
CA VAL A 107 -11.52 -26.68 -13.17
C VAL A 107 -12.89 -27.35 -13.29
N LEU A 108 -13.18 -28.08 -14.38
CA LEU A 108 -14.44 -28.80 -14.51
C LEU A 108 -14.58 -29.97 -13.53
N ARG A 109 -13.50 -30.69 -13.21
CA ARG A 109 -13.52 -31.74 -12.16
C ARG A 109 -13.73 -31.14 -10.78
N PHE A 110 -13.04 -30.04 -10.46
CA PHE A 110 -13.23 -29.39 -9.16
C PHE A 110 -14.62 -28.77 -9.04
N SER A 111 -15.17 -28.25 -10.14
CA SER A 111 -16.57 -27.79 -10.19
C SER A 111 -17.58 -28.92 -9.93
N PHE A 112 -17.27 -30.16 -10.33
CA PHE A 112 -18.10 -31.32 -9.99
C PHE A 112 -18.07 -31.58 -8.48
N MET A 113 -16.88 -31.59 -7.87
CA MET A 113 -16.71 -31.79 -6.43
C MET A 113 -17.41 -30.67 -5.62
N LEU A 114 -17.11 -29.41 -5.91
CA LEU A 114 -17.71 -28.24 -5.26
C LEU A 114 -19.24 -28.25 -5.34
N LYS A 115 -19.83 -28.68 -6.46
CA LYS A 115 -21.29 -28.83 -6.60
C LYS A 115 -21.84 -29.99 -5.78
N ASN A 116 -21.29 -31.19 -5.93
CA ASN A 116 -21.94 -32.42 -5.44
C ASN A 116 -21.54 -32.78 -4.00
N ASP A 117 -20.29 -32.53 -3.62
CA ASP A 117 -19.74 -32.90 -2.31
C ASP A 117 -19.91 -31.76 -1.29
N TYR A 118 -19.78 -30.51 -1.76
CA TYR A 118 -19.88 -29.30 -0.91
C TYR A 118 -21.20 -28.53 -1.07
N GLY A 119 -22.05 -28.90 -2.04
CA GLY A 119 -23.38 -28.28 -2.25
C GLY A 119 -23.34 -26.83 -2.77
N ILE A 120 -22.29 -26.43 -3.49
CA ILE A 120 -22.10 -25.04 -3.93
C ILE A 120 -22.94 -24.74 -5.19
N THR A 121 -23.53 -23.55 -5.22
CA THR A 121 -24.47 -23.04 -6.23
C THR A 121 -24.19 -21.55 -6.50
N SER A 122 -24.93 -20.94 -7.42
CA SER A 122 -24.85 -19.51 -7.72
C SER A 122 -25.14 -18.58 -6.53
N GLU A 123 -25.90 -19.06 -5.55
CA GLU A 123 -26.38 -18.26 -4.40
C GLU A 123 -25.35 -18.13 -3.28
N HIS A 124 -24.20 -18.81 -3.39
CA HIS A 124 -23.18 -18.83 -2.35
C HIS A 124 -22.03 -17.85 -2.62
N THR A 125 -21.70 -17.05 -1.61
CA THR A 125 -20.37 -16.41 -1.51
C THR A 125 -19.41 -17.38 -0.83
N ILE A 126 -18.26 -17.63 -1.44
CA ILE A 126 -17.28 -18.62 -1.00
C ILE A 126 -15.94 -17.94 -0.70
N GLY A 127 -15.43 -18.15 0.52
CA GLY A 127 -14.13 -17.63 0.95
C GLY A 127 -12.98 -18.47 0.40
N ILE A 128 -12.00 -17.81 -0.21
CA ILE A 128 -10.72 -18.40 -0.61
C ILE A 128 -9.67 -17.88 0.38
N ASP A 129 -9.14 -18.77 1.22
CA ASP A 129 -8.07 -18.48 2.18
C ASP A 129 -6.83 -19.30 1.81
N CYS A 130 -6.09 -18.83 0.81
CA CYS A 130 -5.04 -19.60 0.13
C CYS A 130 -3.87 -18.73 -0.34
N MET A 131 -2.67 -19.30 -0.32
CA MET A 131 -1.45 -18.66 -0.84
C MET A 131 -1.45 -18.57 -2.37
N ASN A 132 -0.41 -17.94 -2.94
CA ASN A 132 -0.17 -18.01 -4.38
C ASN A 132 0.13 -19.44 -4.80
N LYS A 133 -0.86 -20.12 -5.39
CA LYS A 133 -0.81 -21.54 -5.77
C LYS A 133 -1.77 -21.83 -6.94
N PRO A 134 -1.54 -22.89 -7.75
CA PRO A 134 -2.50 -23.40 -8.72
C PRO A 134 -3.91 -23.60 -8.15
N LEU A 135 -4.04 -24.08 -6.91
CA LEU A 135 -5.29 -24.23 -6.15
C LEU A 135 -6.14 -22.96 -6.14
N PHE A 136 -5.54 -21.80 -5.88
CA PHE A 136 -6.26 -20.51 -5.83
C PHE A 136 -6.95 -20.24 -7.17
N ILE A 137 -6.23 -20.43 -8.27
CA ILE A 137 -6.69 -20.21 -9.64
C ILE A 137 -7.76 -21.23 -10.03
N ILE A 138 -7.52 -22.52 -9.79
CA ILE A 138 -8.46 -23.60 -10.10
C ILE A 138 -9.77 -23.39 -9.34
N MET A 139 -9.70 -23.05 -8.05
CA MET A 139 -10.86 -22.77 -7.22
C MET A 139 -11.64 -21.55 -7.71
N TRP A 140 -10.94 -20.44 -7.98
CA TRP A 140 -11.57 -19.22 -8.48
C TRP A 140 -12.32 -19.48 -9.80
N LEU A 141 -11.67 -20.13 -10.78
CA LEU A 141 -12.30 -20.47 -12.05
C LEU A 141 -13.46 -21.47 -11.89
N ALA A 142 -13.37 -22.42 -10.95
CA ALA A 142 -14.44 -23.37 -10.67
C ALA A 142 -15.67 -22.70 -10.03
N LEU A 143 -15.47 -21.75 -9.12
CA LEU A 143 -16.55 -20.94 -8.56
C LEU A 143 -17.23 -20.10 -9.65
N TRP A 144 -16.46 -19.47 -10.54
CA TRP A 144 -17.01 -18.78 -11.71
C TRP A 144 -17.74 -19.70 -12.69
N ASN A 145 -17.28 -20.93 -12.90
CA ASN A 145 -18.00 -21.94 -13.69
C ASN A 145 -19.33 -22.34 -13.04
N ILE A 146 -19.40 -22.49 -11.72
CA ILE A 146 -20.65 -22.76 -11.00
C ILE A 146 -21.57 -21.53 -10.99
N GLY A 147 -20.99 -20.33 -10.96
CA GLY A 147 -21.69 -19.05 -10.76
C GLY A 147 -21.63 -18.53 -9.33
N ALA A 148 -20.93 -19.23 -8.41
CA ALA A 148 -20.72 -18.78 -7.05
C ALA A 148 -19.84 -17.51 -7.00
N LEU A 149 -19.99 -16.68 -5.97
CA LEU A 149 -19.20 -15.46 -5.80
C LEU A 149 -17.93 -15.74 -4.97
N PRO A 150 -16.72 -15.68 -5.55
CA PRO A 150 -15.48 -15.78 -4.79
C PRO A 150 -15.24 -14.52 -3.94
N ALA A 151 -14.83 -14.71 -2.69
CA ALA A 151 -14.32 -13.68 -1.80
C ALA A 151 -12.89 -14.03 -1.38
N PHE A 152 -11.92 -13.20 -1.75
CA PHE A 152 -10.51 -13.50 -1.50
C PHE A 152 -10.10 -13.02 -0.11
N LEU A 153 -9.96 -13.95 0.83
CA LEU A 153 -9.51 -13.66 2.18
C LEU A 153 -7.98 -13.48 2.18
N ASN A 154 -7.49 -12.59 3.05
CA ASN A 154 -6.06 -12.46 3.30
C ASN A 154 -5.69 -13.41 4.44
N TYR A 155 -4.94 -14.46 4.10
CA TYR A 155 -4.54 -15.54 5.01
C TYR A 155 -3.69 -15.12 6.22
N ASN A 156 -3.20 -13.89 6.27
CA ASN A 156 -2.52 -13.34 7.44
C ASN A 156 -3.50 -12.70 8.45
N THR A 157 -4.77 -12.57 8.09
CA THR A 157 -5.80 -11.91 8.93
C THR A 157 -6.30 -12.89 9.97
N LYS A 158 -6.37 -12.45 11.24
CA LYS A 158 -6.93 -13.25 12.34
C LYS A 158 -7.82 -12.43 13.26
N GLY A 159 -8.51 -13.13 14.17
CA GLY A 159 -9.38 -12.55 15.19
C GLY A 159 -10.57 -11.77 14.60
N LYS A 160 -10.98 -10.72 15.31
CA LYS A 160 -12.13 -9.87 14.95
C LYS A 160 -12.13 -9.36 13.49
N PRO A 161 -10.99 -8.91 12.91
CA PRO A 161 -10.92 -8.58 11.48
C PRO A 161 -11.31 -9.72 10.54
N LEU A 162 -10.85 -10.96 10.78
CA LEU A 162 -11.19 -12.10 9.90
C LEU A 162 -12.67 -12.49 10.04
N VAL A 163 -13.19 -12.55 11.26
CA VAL A 163 -14.63 -12.80 11.50
C VAL A 163 -15.48 -11.75 10.78
N HIS A 164 -15.09 -10.47 10.83
CA HIS A 164 -15.77 -9.39 10.12
C HIS A 164 -15.72 -9.55 8.59
N CYS A 165 -14.60 -10.01 8.02
CA CYS A 165 -14.49 -10.30 6.59
C CYS A 165 -15.50 -11.35 6.14
N ILE A 166 -15.66 -12.42 6.92
CA ILE A 166 -16.58 -13.54 6.65
C ILE A 166 -18.04 -13.08 6.81
N GLU A 167 -18.36 -12.39 7.92
CA GLU A 167 -19.69 -11.85 8.23
C GLU A 167 -20.19 -10.88 7.15
N THR A 168 -19.38 -9.86 6.79
CA THR A 168 -19.81 -8.79 5.88
C THR A 168 -19.94 -9.18 4.42
N ALA A 169 -19.23 -10.22 3.98
CA ALA A 169 -19.37 -10.78 2.63
C ALA A 169 -20.49 -11.84 2.53
N GLY A 170 -21.09 -12.25 3.65
CA GLY A 170 -22.08 -13.33 3.68
C GLY A 170 -21.49 -14.67 3.24
N ILE A 171 -20.23 -14.94 3.57
CA ILE A 171 -19.55 -16.18 3.15
C ILE A 171 -20.23 -17.37 3.83
N SER A 172 -20.63 -18.38 3.05
CA SER A 172 -21.24 -19.62 3.57
C SER A 172 -20.21 -20.71 3.87
N GLN A 173 -19.12 -20.77 3.10
CA GLN A 173 -18.04 -21.74 3.25
C GLN A 173 -16.69 -21.07 2.96
N VAL A 174 -15.66 -21.42 3.72
CA VAL A 174 -14.27 -21.00 3.49
C VAL A 174 -13.42 -22.22 3.15
N PHE A 175 -12.69 -22.14 2.04
CA PHE A 175 -11.68 -23.12 1.66
C PHE A 175 -10.31 -22.61 2.07
N VAL A 176 -9.66 -23.37 2.94
CA VAL A 176 -8.40 -23.01 3.60
C VAL A 176 -7.27 -23.88 3.09
N ASP A 177 -6.20 -23.24 2.68
CA ASP A 177 -4.92 -23.87 2.38
C ASP A 177 -4.18 -24.20 3.70
N PRO A 178 -3.86 -25.48 3.99
CA PRO A 178 -3.17 -25.89 5.20
C PRO A 178 -1.86 -25.14 5.47
N ASP A 179 -1.15 -24.70 4.43
CA ASP A 179 0.18 -24.08 4.56
C ASP A 179 0.12 -22.65 5.12
N CYS A 180 -1.03 -21.97 5.01
CA CYS A 180 -1.29 -20.67 5.62
C CYS A 180 -2.38 -20.70 6.70
N ALA A 181 -2.77 -21.89 7.17
CA ALA A 181 -3.91 -22.07 8.07
C ALA A 181 -3.77 -21.49 9.49
N GLY A 182 -2.59 -21.04 9.92
CA GLY A 182 -2.34 -20.59 11.30
C GLY A 182 -3.32 -19.50 11.78
N PRO A 183 -3.38 -18.33 11.10
CA PRO A 183 -4.25 -17.23 11.47
C PRO A 183 -5.75 -17.58 11.55
N ILE A 184 -6.27 -18.41 10.63
CA ILE A 184 -7.67 -18.86 10.69
C ILE A 184 -7.90 -19.93 11.77
N LYS A 185 -6.95 -20.83 12.02
CA LYS A 185 -6.99 -21.78 13.16
C LYS A 185 -7.06 -21.07 14.51
N GLU A 186 -6.26 -20.02 14.70
CA GLU A 186 -6.34 -19.14 15.88
C GLU A 186 -7.71 -18.46 16.03
N THR A 187 -8.47 -18.33 14.94
CA THR A 187 -9.76 -17.61 14.89
C THR A 187 -10.97 -18.55 14.87
N GLU A 188 -10.77 -19.86 14.74
CA GLU A 188 -11.85 -20.84 14.53
C GLU A 188 -12.95 -20.78 15.60
N GLN A 189 -12.57 -20.66 16.87
CA GLN A 189 -13.54 -20.59 17.97
C GLN A 189 -14.46 -19.37 17.79
N SER A 190 -13.90 -18.18 17.54
CA SER A 190 -14.69 -16.97 17.32
C SER A 190 -15.54 -17.04 16.04
N ILE A 191 -15.10 -17.76 15.00
CA ILE A 191 -15.92 -18.03 13.80
C ILE A 191 -17.10 -18.93 14.17
N ARG A 192 -16.87 -20.03 14.91
CA ARG A 192 -17.93 -20.97 15.34
C ARG A 192 -18.96 -20.31 16.24
N GLU A 193 -18.52 -19.48 17.19
CA GLU A 193 -19.39 -18.74 18.12
C GLU A 193 -20.20 -17.64 17.41
N ARG A 194 -19.57 -16.88 16.52
CA ARG A 194 -20.21 -15.71 15.88
C ARG A 194 -21.00 -16.07 14.62
N LEU A 195 -20.53 -17.06 13.87
CA LEU A 195 -20.99 -17.42 12.52
C LEU A 195 -21.23 -18.95 12.41
N PRO A 196 -22.07 -19.56 13.27
CA PRO A 196 -22.19 -21.02 13.42
C PRO A 196 -22.66 -21.79 12.17
N LYS A 197 -23.13 -21.09 11.13
CA LYS A 197 -23.51 -21.69 9.83
C LYS A 197 -22.37 -21.77 8.82
N VAL A 198 -21.23 -21.11 9.09
CA VAL A 198 -20.08 -21.08 8.18
C VAL A 198 -19.28 -22.37 8.31
N LYS A 199 -19.01 -23.02 7.18
CA LYS A 199 -18.17 -24.23 7.13
C LYS A 199 -16.74 -23.88 6.76
N LEU A 200 -15.78 -24.52 7.41
CA LEU A 200 -14.34 -24.40 7.10
C LEU A 200 -13.85 -25.71 6.49
N HIS A 201 -13.19 -25.63 5.34
CA HIS A 201 -12.75 -26.78 4.56
C HIS A 201 -11.25 -26.69 4.26
N TYR A 202 -10.45 -27.48 4.97
CA TYR A 202 -9.00 -27.56 4.75
C TYR A 202 -8.70 -28.44 3.53
N ILE A 203 -8.15 -27.84 2.46
CA ILE A 203 -7.82 -28.54 1.21
C ILE A 203 -6.30 -28.54 1.02
N ASN A 204 -5.68 -29.71 1.20
CA ASN A 204 -4.30 -29.92 0.78
C ASN A 204 -4.21 -29.94 -0.76
N GLU A 205 -3.40 -29.06 -1.32
CA GLU A 205 -3.28 -28.92 -2.77
C GLU A 205 -2.75 -30.17 -3.47
N ALA A 206 -1.69 -30.81 -2.97
CA ALA A 206 -1.11 -31.98 -3.63
C ALA A 206 -2.11 -33.14 -3.73
N ASN A 207 -2.88 -33.37 -2.67
CA ASN A 207 -3.97 -34.35 -2.66
C ASN A 207 -5.12 -33.96 -3.59
N LEU A 208 -5.46 -32.67 -3.72
CA LEU A 208 -6.48 -32.24 -4.67
C LEU A 208 -5.99 -32.39 -6.12
N LEU A 209 -4.78 -31.91 -6.44
CA LEU A 209 -4.25 -31.92 -7.80
C LEU A 209 -4.06 -33.35 -8.35
N SER A 210 -3.75 -34.34 -7.51
CA SER A 210 -3.75 -35.75 -7.94
C SER A 210 -5.14 -36.23 -8.35
N VAL A 211 -6.19 -35.88 -7.59
CA VAL A 211 -7.60 -36.17 -7.93
C VAL A 211 -8.05 -35.40 -9.19
N LEU A 212 -7.66 -34.14 -9.35
CA LEU A 212 -8.04 -33.33 -10.54
C LEU A 212 -7.28 -33.72 -11.81
N SER A 213 -6.12 -34.37 -11.68
CA SER A 213 -5.34 -34.90 -12.81
C SER A 213 -5.89 -36.22 -13.35
N ASP A 214 -6.63 -36.97 -12.53
CA ASP A 214 -7.27 -38.23 -12.92
C ASP A 214 -8.37 -37.98 -13.98
N LYS A 215 -8.08 -38.40 -15.22
CA LYS A 215 -8.97 -38.21 -16.37
C LYS A 215 -10.26 -39.03 -16.31
N SER A 216 -10.33 -40.05 -15.45
CA SER A 216 -11.55 -40.84 -15.22
C SER A 216 -12.58 -40.09 -14.35
N ARG A 217 -12.15 -39.07 -13.61
CA ARG A 217 -13.05 -38.30 -12.73
C ARG A 217 -14.04 -37.45 -13.52
N PRO A 218 -15.31 -37.39 -13.09
CA PRO A 218 -16.36 -36.67 -13.79
C PRO A 218 -16.11 -35.17 -13.82
N GLN A 219 -16.53 -34.54 -14.91
CA GLN A 219 -16.44 -33.10 -15.15
C GLN A 219 -17.83 -32.47 -15.04
N TYR A 220 -17.91 -31.24 -14.52
CA TYR A 220 -19.14 -30.45 -14.51
C TYR A 220 -18.90 -29.04 -15.04
N ARG A 221 -19.49 -28.74 -16.19
CA ARG A 221 -19.58 -27.40 -16.77
C ARG A 221 -21.02 -26.93 -16.59
N ALA A 222 -21.26 -25.92 -15.75
CA ALA A 222 -22.63 -25.53 -15.42
C ALA A 222 -23.40 -25.02 -16.66
N PRO A 223 -24.72 -25.21 -16.75
CA PRO A 223 -25.55 -24.54 -17.75
C PRO A 223 -25.44 -23.01 -17.67
N ASP A 224 -25.44 -22.31 -18.80
CA ASP A 224 -25.44 -20.82 -18.82
C ASP A 224 -26.64 -20.25 -18.05
N ALA A 225 -27.79 -20.93 -18.13
CA ALA A 225 -29.02 -20.57 -17.42
C ALA A 225 -28.94 -20.66 -15.89
N THR A 226 -27.98 -21.40 -15.32
CA THR A 226 -27.78 -21.47 -13.86
C THR A 226 -26.57 -20.67 -13.39
N ARG A 227 -25.61 -20.37 -14.28
CA ARG A 227 -24.41 -19.58 -13.98
C ARG A 227 -24.69 -18.07 -14.03
N ARG A 228 -25.63 -17.60 -13.20
CA ARG A 228 -26.05 -16.18 -13.09
C ARG A 228 -26.37 -15.53 -14.45
N PRO A 229 -27.39 -16.00 -15.19
CA PRO A 229 -27.70 -15.51 -16.55
C PRO A 229 -28.11 -14.03 -16.63
N HIS A 230 -28.48 -13.42 -15.50
CA HIS A 230 -28.89 -12.02 -15.40
C HIS A 230 -27.74 -11.07 -15.03
N ASP A 231 -26.49 -11.56 -14.98
CA ASP A 231 -25.34 -10.71 -14.68
C ASP A 231 -25.09 -9.65 -15.76
N THR A 232 -24.99 -8.40 -15.32
CA THR A 232 -24.57 -7.26 -16.15
C THR A 232 -23.05 -7.04 -16.05
N ASP A 233 -22.50 -6.10 -16.82
CA ASP A 233 -21.10 -5.66 -16.64
C ASP A 233 -20.82 -5.14 -15.22
N SER A 234 -21.85 -4.64 -14.54
CA SER A 234 -21.79 -4.02 -13.21
C SER A 234 -21.97 -5.03 -12.08
N SER A 235 -22.40 -6.26 -12.38
CA SER A 235 -22.51 -7.36 -11.40
C SER A 235 -21.16 -7.72 -10.76
N CYS A 236 -21.20 -8.10 -9.48
CA CYS A 236 -20.02 -8.50 -8.71
C CYS A 236 -19.43 -9.85 -9.22
N CYS A 237 -18.16 -9.85 -9.57
CA CYS A 237 -17.41 -11.05 -9.98
C CYS A 237 -16.50 -11.59 -8.88
N ALA A 238 -16.02 -10.74 -7.97
CA ALA A 238 -15.20 -11.10 -6.82
C ALA A 238 -15.27 -10.03 -5.72
N LEU A 239 -15.11 -10.45 -4.47
CA LEU A 239 -14.91 -9.55 -3.33
C LEU A 239 -13.44 -9.54 -2.92
N ILE A 240 -12.85 -8.35 -2.83
CA ILE A 240 -11.46 -8.13 -2.43
C ILE A 240 -11.42 -7.11 -1.29
N TYR A 241 -10.74 -7.44 -0.20
CA TYR A 241 -10.80 -6.63 1.02
C TYR A 241 -9.77 -5.49 1.04
N THR A 242 -10.18 -4.34 1.56
CA THR A 242 -9.26 -3.24 1.87
C THR A 242 -8.36 -3.57 3.05
N SER A 243 -7.11 -3.09 3.07
CA SER A 243 -6.09 -3.41 4.08
C SER A 243 -6.35 -2.96 5.53
N GLY A 244 -7.51 -2.38 5.86
CA GLY A 244 -7.93 -2.12 7.24
C GLY A 244 -7.09 -1.11 8.04
N THR A 245 -6.31 -0.24 7.38
CA THR A 245 -5.38 0.68 8.08
C THR A 245 -6.07 1.73 8.96
N THR A 246 -7.36 2.00 8.73
CA THR A 246 -8.18 2.98 9.47
C THR A 246 -9.42 2.35 10.13
N GLY A 247 -9.47 1.03 10.30
CA GLY A 247 -10.64 0.29 10.80
C GLY A 247 -10.78 -1.10 10.17
N LEU A 248 -11.87 -1.82 10.44
CA LEU A 248 -12.02 -3.20 9.94
C LEU A 248 -12.01 -3.27 8.39
N PRO A 249 -11.45 -4.35 7.79
CA PRO A 249 -11.44 -4.54 6.35
C PRO A 249 -12.83 -4.53 5.72
N LYS A 250 -12.98 -3.89 4.56
CA LYS A 250 -14.25 -3.79 3.83
C LYS A 250 -14.18 -4.60 2.52
N PRO A 251 -15.16 -5.46 2.22
CA PRO A 251 -15.22 -6.17 0.94
C PRO A 251 -15.54 -5.17 -0.19
N ALA A 252 -14.55 -4.83 -1.02
CA ALA A 252 -14.76 -4.00 -2.20
C ALA A 252 -15.32 -4.84 -3.36
N ILE A 253 -16.33 -4.31 -4.04
CA ILE A 253 -16.93 -4.98 -5.20
C ILE A 253 -16.01 -4.82 -6.42
N VAL A 254 -15.49 -5.95 -6.90
CA VAL A 254 -14.94 -6.06 -8.26
C VAL A 254 -16.08 -6.51 -9.17
N SER A 255 -16.39 -5.73 -10.20
CA SER A 255 -17.41 -6.07 -11.19
C SER A 255 -16.79 -6.68 -12.44
N TRP A 256 -17.59 -7.37 -13.27
CA TRP A 256 -17.13 -7.89 -14.56
C TRP A 256 -16.51 -6.80 -15.46
N LYS A 257 -17.03 -5.57 -15.40
CA LYS A 257 -16.46 -4.40 -16.08
C LYS A 257 -15.07 -4.03 -15.55
N LYS A 258 -14.86 -4.05 -14.24
CA LYS A 258 -13.55 -3.81 -13.62
C LYS A 258 -12.57 -4.91 -14.02
N ALA A 259 -12.98 -6.18 -13.95
CA ALA A 259 -12.17 -7.31 -14.43
C ALA A 259 -11.82 -7.17 -15.93
N PHE A 260 -12.76 -6.70 -16.76
CA PHE A 260 -12.51 -6.44 -18.17
C PHE A 260 -11.53 -5.28 -18.43
N MET A 261 -11.69 -4.16 -17.73
CA MET A 261 -10.79 -3.02 -17.87
C MET A 261 -9.38 -3.32 -17.29
N ALA A 262 -9.30 -4.15 -16.26
CA ALA A 262 -8.04 -4.55 -15.65
C ALA A 262 -7.31 -5.65 -16.44
N GLY A 263 -7.95 -6.76 -16.79
CA GLY A 263 -7.29 -7.81 -17.60
C GLY A 263 -7.31 -7.48 -19.09
N GLY A 264 -8.51 -7.44 -19.68
CA GLY A 264 -8.70 -7.35 -21.13
C GLY A 264 -8.17 -6.07 -21.78
N PHE A 265 -8.31 -4.91 -21.14
CA PHE A 265 -7.83 -3.63 -21.66
C PHE A 265 -6.35 -3.39 -21.35
N PHE A 266 -5.90 -3.59 -20.10
CA PHE A 266 -4.54 -3.26 -19.65
C PHE A 266 -3.45 -3.92 -20.51
N GLY A 267 -3.56 -5.20 -20.82
CA GLY A 267 -2.55 -5.89 -21.63
C GLY A 267 -2.50 -5.44 -23.09
N THR A 268 -3.58 -4.85 -23.61
CA THR A 268 -3.55 -4.17 -24.92
C THR A 268 -2.58 -2.99 -24.91
N VAL A 269 -2.52 -2.26 -23.80
CA VAL A 269 -1.64 -1.10 -23.62
C VAL A 269 -0.21 -1.52 -23.35
N MET A 270 -0.03 -2.59 -22.57
CA MET A 270 1.28 -3.19 -22.30
C MET A 270 1.82 -4.02 -23.48
N LYS A 271 1.13 -4.03 -24.64
CA LYS A 271 1.49 -4.74 -25.89
C LYS A 271 1.68 -6.26 -25.70
N ILE A 272 0.91 -6.86 -24.80
CA ILE A 272 1.00 -8.28 -24.41
C ILE A 272 0.32 -9.18 -25.44
N ASP A 273 0.91 -10.35 -25.70
CA ASP A 273 0.36 -11.34 -26.63
C ASP A 273 0.56 -12.79 -26.17
N LYS A 274 0.18 -13.73 -27.03
CA LYS A 274 0.23 -15.19 -26.80
C LYS A 274 1.64 -15.78 -26.58
N LYS A 275 2.70 -14.98 -26.59
CA LYS A 275 4.10 -15.36 -26.33
C LYS A 275 4.65 -14.79 -25.01
N SER A 276 3.88 -14.01 -24.25
CA SER A 276 4.34 -13.31 -23.04
C SER A 276 4.27 -14.16 -21.75
N ASN A 277 5.11 -13.83 -20.75
CA ASN A 277 5.05 -14.25 -19.32
C ASN A 277 4.87 -12.99 -18.44
N VAL A 278 4.10 -12.92 -17.33
CA VAL A 278 3.55 -13.99 -16.44
C VAL A 278 4.56 -14.35 -15.39
N MET A 279 4.95 -13.33 -14.62
CA MET A 279 5.29 -13.48 -13.22
C MET A 279 4.54 -12.46 -12.34
N THR A 280 3.86 -12.94 -11.30
CA THR A 280 3.38 -12.10 -10.19
C THR A 280 3.85 -12.68 -8.86
N ALA A 281 4.70 -11.92 -8.15
CA ALA A 281 5.07 -12.22 -6.77
C ALA A 281 4.07 -11.62 -5.75
N MET A 282 3.13 -10.79 -6.20
CA MET A 282 2.11 -10.19 -5.31
C MET A 282 1.04 -11.22 -4.92
N PRO A 283 0.47 -11.15 -3.70
CA PRO A 283 -0.55 -12.10 -3.26
C PRO A 283 -1.83 -12.06 -4.10
N LEU A 284 -2.30 -13.21 -4.58
CA LEU A 284 -3.48 -13.36 -5.45
C LEU A 284 -4.78 -12.89 -4.80
N TYR A 285 -4.87 -12.81 -3.47
CA TYR A 285 -6.03 -12.21 -2.81
C TYR A 285 -6.11 -10.67 -2.98
N HIS A 286 -5.10 -10.02 -3.56
CA HIS A 286 -5.13 -8.59 -3.89
C HIS A 286 -5.52 -8.30 -5.34
N SER A 287 -6.20 -7.17 -5.55
CA SER A 287 -6.68 -6.75 -6.87
C SER A 287 -5.57 -6.55 -7.90
N THR A 288 -4.39 -6.09 -7.52
CA THR A 288 -3.24 -5.98 -8.44
C THR A 288 -2.85 -7.35 -8.99
N ALA A 289 -2.71 -8.36 -8.14
CA ALA A 289 -2.33 -9.70 -8.56
C ALA A 289 -3.48 -10.42 -9.29
N ALA A 290 -4.71 -10.35 -8.78
CA ALA A 290 -5.85 -11.04 -9.38
C ALA A 290 -6.34 -10.40 -10.68
N MET A 291 -6.37 -9.07 -10.78
CA MET A 291 -7.00 -8.37 -11.91
C MET A 291 -6.00 -7.89 -12.95
N LEU A 292 -4.75 -7.60 -12.55
CA LEU A 292 -3.64 -7.38 -13.49
C LEU A 292 -2.84 -8.68 -13.60
N GLY A 293 -2.19 -9.17 -12.54
CA GLY A 293 -1.30 -10.34 -12.60
C GLY A 293 -1.89 -11.68 -13.11
N PHE A 294 -3.21 -11.88 -13.05
CA PHE A 294 -3.93 -13.01 -13.66
C PHE A 294 -4.84 -12.57 -14.84
N GLY A 295 -4.97 -11.26 -15.06
CA GLY A 295 -5.76 -10.66 -16.14
C GLY A 295 -4.94 -10.33 -17.39
N ASP A 296 -3.73 -9.78 -17.24
CA ASP A 296 -2.69 -9.75 -18.27
C ASP A 296 -1.27 -9.43 -17.73
N PHE A 297 -0.27 -9.82 -18.51
CA PHE A 297 1.10 -10.16 -18.08
C PHE A 297 2.14 -8.99 -17.91
N GLY A 298 2.34 -8.37 -16.74
CA GLY A 298 3.57 -7.57 -16.47
C GLY A 298 3.58 -6.50 -15.35
N VAL A 299 4.79 -6.05 -14.94
CA VAL A 299 5.07 -5.11 -13.83
C VAL A 299 5.59 -3.75 -14.33
N GLY A 300 5.23 -2.65 -13.63
CA GLY A 300 6.17 -1.56 -13.36
C GLY A 300 6.34 -0.42 -14.39
N ALA A 301 5.31 0.41 -14.59
CA ALA A 301 5.46 1.86 -14.80
C ALA A 301 4.10 2.59 -14.67
N CYS A 302 4.10 3.79 -14.10
CA CYS A 302 2.98 4.73 -14.29
C CYS A 302 3.11 5.36 -15.69
N ARG A 303 2.07 5.26 -16.51
CA ARG A 303 2.13 5.49 -17.96
C ARG A 303 2.26 6.96 -18.36
N LYS A 304 2.96 7.20 -19.47
CA LYS A 304 2.67 8.29 -20.41
C LYS A 304 1.68 7.77 -21.46
N TYR A 305 0.61 8.52 -21.72
CA TYR A 305 -0.31 8.26 -22.83
C TYR A 305 -0.03 9.25 -23.98
N GLY A 306 -0.35 8.86 -25.22
CA GLY A 306 -0.43 9.81 -26.32
C GLY A 306 -1.51 10.87 -26.08
N SER A 307 -1.36 12.00 -26.77
CA SER A 307 -2.15 13.21 -26.50
C SER A 307 -3.67 12.99 -26.67
N LEU A 308 -4.08 12.11 -27.59
CA LEU A 308 -5.49 11.83 -27.86
C LEU A 308 -6.09 10.96 -26.75
N ILE A 309 -5.37 9.94 -26.27
CA ILE A 309 -5.82 9.11 -25.14
C ILE A 309 -5.85 9.93 -23.85
N ASN A 310 -4.84 10.78 -23.60
CA ASN A 310 -4.82 11.64 -22.41
C ASN A 310 -6.02 12.60 -22.39
N THR A 311 -6.36 13.19 -23.55
CA THR A 311 -7.57 13.99 -23.75
C THR A 311 -8.84 13.20 -23.40
N VAL A 312 -8.99 11.96 -23.88
CA VAL A 312 -10.14 11.09 -23.54
C VAL A 312 -10.22 10.78 -22.03
N LEU A 313 -9.09 10.49 -21.38
CA LEU A 313 -9.04 10.20 -19.94
C LEU A 313 -9.34 11.43 -19.07
N SER A 314 -8.99 12.63 -19.53
CA SER A 314 -9.29 13.89 -18.82
C SER A 314 -10.79 14.19 -18.64
N PHE A 315 -11.66 13.56 -19.45
CA PHE A 315 -13.12 13.62 -19.28
C PHE A 315 -13.65 12.70 -18.18
N ALA A 316 -12.84 11.74 -17.72
CA ALA A 316 -13.16 10.75 -16.70
C ALA A 316 -12.40 10.95 -15.38
N GLN A 317 -11.36 11.79 -15.36
CA GLN A 317 -10.51 12.05 -14.20
C GLN A 317 -10.25 13.55 -14.01
N ALA A 318 -10.03 13.98 -12.77
CA ALA A 318 -9.62 15.33 -12.45
C ALA A 318 -8.74 15.34 -11.20
N ILE A 319 -7.67 16.14 -11.22
CA ILE A 319 -6.98 16.54 -9.98
C ILE A 319 -7.69 17.78 -9.44
N VAL A 320 -8.16 17.72 -8.20
CA VAL A 320 -8.90 18.80 -7.53
C VAL A 320 -8.08 19.37 -6.39
N LYS A 321 -8.01 20.70 -6.32
CA LYS A 321 -7.26 21.42 -5.29
C LYS A 321 -7.76 21.04 -3.89
N MET A 322 -6.84 20.81 -2.95
CA MET A 322 -7.17 20.55 -1.54
C MET A 322 -7.42 21.85 -0.78
N ASN A 323 -8.25 21.79 0.26
CA ASN A 323 -8.47 22.90 1.17
C ASN A 323 -7.18 23.17 1.97
N PRO A 324 -6.61 24.40 1.95
CA PRO A 324 -5.40 24.73 2.72
C PRO A 324 -5.54 24.52 4.23
N ASP A 325 -6.77 24.59 4.75
CA ASP A 325 -7.08 24.55 6.18
C ASP A 325 -7.51 23.15 6.68
N ASP A 326 -7.95 22.26 5.77
CA ASP A 326 -8.21 20.84 6.07
C ASP A 326 -7.75 19.95 4.90
N GLU A 327 -6.64 19.23 5.10
CA GLU A 327 -6.04 18.31 4.13
C GLU A 327 -6.94 17.11 3.75
N ASN A 328 -8.08 16.92 4.43
CA ASN A 328 -9.06 15.88 4.12
C ASN A 328 -10.20 16.38 3.21
N GLU A 329 -10.32 17.69 3.00
CA GLU A 329 -11.36 18.30 2.18
C GLU A 329 -10.83 18.89 0.87
N VAL A 330 -11.63 18.79 -0.18
CA VAL A 330 -11.33 19.49 -1.44
C VAL A 330 -11.77 20.94 -1.34
N TRP A 331 -10.95 21.85 -1.86
CA TRP A 331 -11.28 23.27 -1.88
C TRP A 331 -12.48 23.53 -2.80
N ARG A 332 -13.40 24.38 -2.33
CA ARG A 332 -14.55 24.86 -3.07
C ARG A 332 -14.49 26.37 -3.18
N ASP A 333 -14.72 26.88 -4.37
CA ASP A 333 -14.82 28.31 -4.63
C ASP A 333 -16.04 28.87 -3.86
N PRO A 334 -15.87 29.88 -2.99
CA PRO A 334 -16.97 30.40 -2.17
C PRO A 334 -18.11 31.06 -2.96
N SER A 335 -17.85 31.54 -4.19
CA SER A 335 -18.84 32.23 -5.01
C SER A 335 -19.73 31.27 -5.79
N THR A 336 -19.19 30.12 -6.20
CA THR A 336 -19.90 29.11 -7.02
C THR A 336 -20.31 27.86 -6.23
N GLY A 337 -19.65 27.59 -5.10
CA GLY A 337 -19.76 26.35 -4.32
C GLY A 337 -19.13 25.13 -5.00
N PHE A 338 -18.53 25.28 -6.19
CA PHE A 338 -17.92 24.19 -6.95
C PHE A 338 -16.44 24.00 -6.61
N CYS A 339 -15.94 22.79 -6.80
CA CYS A 339 -14.54 22.45 -6.67
C CYS A 339 -13.73 23.00 -7.85
N VAL A 340 -12.48 23.38 -7.60
CA VAL A 340 -11.56 23.89 -8.65
C VAL A 340 -10.43 22.89 -8.88
N ARG A 341 -10.03 22.76 -10.16
CA ARG A 341 -8.91 21.89 -10.54
C ARG A 341 -7.61 22.41 -9.94
N ALA A 342 -6.69 21.51 -9.60
CA ALA A 342 -5.33 21.93 -9.28
C ALA A 342 -4.67 22.60 -10.51
N GLY A 343 -3.81 23.59 -10.29
CA GLY A 343 -3.00 24.18 -11.35
C GLY A 343 -1.94 23.22 -11.88
N THR A 344 -1.27 23.62 -12.97
CA THR A 344 -0.08 22.90 -13.43
C THR A 344 0.98 22.94 -12.34
N ASN A 345 1.62 21.80 -12.08
CA ASN A 345 2.56 21.56 -11.00
C ASN A 345 2.00 21.66 -9.57
N ASP A 346 0.70 21.94 -9.37
CA ASP A 346 0.06 21.93 -8.04
C ASP A 346 -0.39 20.51 -7.63
N PRO A 347 -0.27 20.13 -6.35
CA PRO A 347 -0.86 18.90 -5.82
C PRO A 347 -2.37 19.03 -5.59
N GLY A 348 -3.11 17.95 -5.85
CA GLY A 348 -4.54 17.84 -5.53
C GLY A 348 -5.05 16.39 -5.51
N GLU A 349 -6.25 16.14 -4.99
CA GLU A 349 -6.81 14.78 -4.97
C GLU A 349 -7.26 14.33 -6.36
N LEU A 350 -6.88 13.11 -6.75
CA LEU A 350 -7.43 12.46 -7.93
C LEU A 350 -8.89 12.05 -7.69
N LEU A 351 -9.81 12.70 -8.40
CA LEU A 351 -11.22 12.31 -8.49
C LEU A 351 -11.50 11.54 -9.79
N MET A 352 -12.32 10.49 -9.71
CA MET A 352 -12.80 9.75 -10.88
C MET A 352 -14.29 9.97 -11.09
N LYS A 353 -14.70 10.28 -12.32
CA LYS A 353 -16.08 10.66 -12.64
C LYS A 353 -17.04 9.49 -12.54
N ILE A 354 -18.16 9.70 -11.86
CA ILE A 354 -19.29 8.77 -11.89
C ILE A 354 -20.16 9.18 -13.07
N VAL A 355 -20.11 8.38 -14.16
CA VAL A 355 -20.69 8.74 -15.47
C VAL A 355 -22.21 8.92 -15.38
N ASN A 356 -22.87 8.14 -14.52
CA ASN A 356 -24.29 8.29 -14.21
C ASN A 356 -24.49 8.68 -12.72
N PRO A 357 -24.59 9.97 -12.38
CA PRO A 357 -24.77 10.42 -10.99
C PRO A 357 -26.08 9.97 -10.31
N LYS A 358 -27.07 9.51 -11.10
CA LYS A 358 -28.36 8.98 -10.61
C LYS A 358 -28.29 7.47 -10.32
N ASN A 359 -27.45 6.73 -11.04
CA ASN A 359 -27.18 5.31 -10.84
C ASN A 359 -25.66 5.14 -10.69
N VAL A 360 -25.19 5.34 -9.46
CA VAL A 360 -23.74 5.39 -9.16
C VAL A 360 -23.10 4.03 -9.41
N GLU A 361 -23.81 2.97 -9.07
CA GLU A 361 -23.38 1.59 -9.09
C GLU A 361 -22.99 1.07 -10.49
N THR A 362 -23.45 1.70 -11.58
CA THR A 362 -22.93 1.43 -12.94
C THR A 362 -21.47 1.84 -13.16
N SER A 363 -20.96 2.78 -12.35
CA SER A 363 -19.59 3.31 -12.45
C SER A 363 -18.73 2.96 -11.22
N PHE A 364 -19.32 3.06 -10.02
CA PHE A 364 -18.68 2.79 -8.74
C PHE A 364 -19.61 1.96 -7.85
N GLN A 365 -19.43 0.64 -7.86
CA GLN A 365 -20.24 -0.30 -7.06
C GLN A 365 -19.98 -0.18 -5.53
N GLY A 366 -18.85 0.39 -5.13
CA GLY A 366 -18.50 0.58 -3.71
C GLY A 366 -18.13 -0.71 -2.95
N TYR A 367 -18.57 -0.75 -1.70
CA TYR A 367 -18.33 -1.83 -0.74
C TYR A 367 -19.58 -2.70 -0.56
N TYR A 368 -19.40 -4.01 -0.62
CA TYR A 368 -20.48 -4.99 -0.51
C TYR A 368 -21.20 -4.87 0.85
N GLY A 369 -22.53 -4.84 0.82
CA GLY A 369 -23.38 -4.66 2.01
C GLY A 369 -23.22 -3.31 2.75
N ASN A 370 -22.39 -2.37 2.28
CA ASN A 370 -22.03 -1.17 3.06
C ASN A 370 -22.22 0.13 2.27
N LEU A 371 -23.48 0.54 2.13
CA LEU A 371 -23.86 1.78 1.47
C LEU A 371 -23.32 3.02 2.19
N LYS A 372 -23.18 3.02 3.53
CA LYS A 372 -22.62 4.16 4.28
C LYS A 372 -21.17 4.44 3.89
N ALA A 373 -20.32 3.41 3.89
CA ALA A 373 -18.92 3.54 3.47
C ALA A 373 -18.76 3.79 1.96
N THR A 374 -19.72 3.33 1.15
CA THR A 374 -19.77 3.61 -0.29
C THR A 374 -20.07 5.09 -0.54
N ASN A 375 -21.12 5.62 0.10
CA ASN A 375 -21.54 7.00 -0.04
C ASN A 375 -20.49 7.99 0.50
N SER A 376 -19.75 7.63 1.56
CA SER A 376 -18.64 8.46 2.06
C SER A 376 -17.43 8.57 1.10
N LYS A 377 -17.44 7.83 -0.03
CA LYS A 377 -16.44 7.95 -1.10
C LYS A 377 -16.96 8.70 -2.32
N ILE A 378 -18.21 9.19 -2.28
CA ILE A 378 -18.83 9.95 -3.37
C ILE A 378 -18.89 11.41 -2.96
N ILE A 379 -18.34 12.29 -3.79
CA ILE A 379 -18.54 13.74 -3.71
C ILE A 379 -19.44 14.18 -4.86
N ARG A 380 -20.34 15.13 -4.58
CA ARG A 380 -21.32 15.67 -5.54
C ARG A 380 -21.13 17.17 -5.74
N ASN A 381 -21.68 17.69 -6.83
CA ASN A 381 -21.57 19.10 -7.20
C ASN A 381 -20.09 19.54 -7.24
N VAL A 382 -19.25 18.78 -7.94
CA VAL A 382 -17.81 19.03 -8.07
C VAL A 382 -17.58 20.13 -9.10
N PHE A 383 -17.93 19.92 -10.37
CA PHE A 383 -17.76 20.95 -11.41
C PHE A 383 -19.08 21.50 -11.95
N LYS A 384 -20.21 20.86 -11.62
CA LYS A 384 -21.55 21.36 -11.94
C LYS A 384 -22.61 20.73 -11.05
N LYS A 385 -23.74 21.41 -10.88
CA LYS A 385 -24.88 20.90 -10.10
C LYS A 385 -25.33 19.53 -10.62
N GLY A 386 -25.46 18.57 -9.71
CA GLY A 386 -25.93 17.21 -10.00
C GLY A 386 -24.88 16.23 -10.53
N ASP A 387 -23.62 16.62 -10.72
CA ASP A 387 -22.55 15.65 -11.00
C ASP A 387 -22.15 14.86 -9.73
N ALA A 388 -21.39 13.78 -9.95
CA ALA A 388 -20.86 12.94 -8.89
C ALA A 388 -19.50 12.38 -9.29
N TRP A 389 -18.60 12.27 -8.31
CA TRP A 389 -17.24 11.77 -8.49
C TRP A 389 -16.83 10.89 -7.30
N PHE A 390 -15.99 9.90 -7.56
CA PHE A 390 -15.34 9.05 -6.57
C PHE A 390 -14.05 9.71 -6.07
N ARG A 391 -13.90 9.79 -4.74
CA ARG A 391 -12.69 10.26 -4.03
C ARG A 391 -11.68 9.12 -3.86
N SER A 392 -10.54 9.18 -4.55
CA SER A 392 -9.48 8.16 -4.44
C SER A 392 -8.83 8.13 -3.05
N GLY A 393 -8.61 9.31 -2.45
CA GLY A 393 -7.69 9.48 -1.33
C GLY A 393 -6.21 9.46 -1.73
N ASP A 394 -5.88 9.62 -3.01
CA ASP A 394 -4.52 9.74 -3.53
C ASP A 394 -4.29 11.19 -4.03
N LEU A 395 -3.22 11.82 -3.54
CA LEU A 395 -2.78 13.17 -3.91
C LEU A 395 -1.81 13.06 -5.10
N LEU A 396 -2.13 13.71 -6.21
CA LEU A 396 -1.36 13.70 -7.45
C LEU A 396 -1.06 15.13 -7.91
N ARG A 397 -0.02 15.25 -8.75
CA ARG A 397 0.45 16.49 -9.37
C ARG A 397 0.62 16.23 -10.87
N MET A 398 0.23 17.18 -11.72
CA MET A 398 0.41 17.08 -13.18
C MET A 398 1.31 18.21 -13.68
N ASP A 399 2.30 17.91 -14.50
CA ASP A 399 3.20 18.91 -15.09
C ASP A 399 2.69 19.47 -16.44
N GLU A 400 3.50 20.32 -17.06
CA GLU A 400 3.21 20.99 -18.34
C GLU A 400 3.10 20.01 -19.53
N ASP A 401 3.77 18.85 -19.46
CA ASP A 401 3.70 17.77 -20.45
C ASP A 401 2.53 16.80 -20.20
N GLY A 402 1.75 17.03 -19.14
CA GLY A 402 0.61 16.18 -18.75
C GLY A 402 1.02 14.88 -18.07
N LEU A 403 2.25 14.78 -17.57
CA LEU A 403 2.74 13.64 -16.79
C LEU A 403 2.18 13.68 -15.37
N LEU A 404 1.72 12.53 -14.89
CA LEU A 404 1.11 12.37 -13.56
C LEU A 404 2.12 11.83 -12.56
N TYR A 405 2.37 12.62 -11.51
CA TYR A 405 3.21 12.26 -10.38
C TYR A 405 2.31 11.94 -9.18
N PHE A 406 2.51 10.79 -8.56
CA PHE A 406 1.98 10.52 -7.23
C PHE A 406 2.77 11.36 -6.21
N VAL A 407 2.05 12.09 -5.35
CA VAL A 407 2.64 12.90 -4.29
C VAL A 407 2.57 12.13 -2.97
N ASP A 408 1.37 11.82 -2.50
CA ASP A 408 1.17 11.04 -1.28
C ASP A 408 -0.27 10.50 -1.19
N ARG A 409 -0.61 9.80 -0.10
CA ARG A 409 -1.99 9.51 0.28
C ARG A 409 -2.58 10.61 1.15
N LEU A 410 -3.86 10.89 0.97
CA LEU A 410 -4.59 11.78 1.89
C LEU A 410 -4.54 11.22 3.30
N GLY A 411 -4.09 12.07 4.22
CA GLY A 411 -3.86 11.74 5.62
C GLY A 411 -2.47 11.17 5.93
N ASP A 412 -1.63 10.84 4.93
CA ASP A 412 -0.20 10.54 5.13
C ASP A 412 0.68 11.78 4.84
N THR A 413 0.16 12.78 4.13
CA THR A 413 0.68 14.17 4.21
C THR A 413 0.56 14.77 5.61
N PHE A 414 1.29 15.85 5.85
CA PHE A 414 1.03 16.76 6.96
C PHE A 414 1.46 18.19 6.62
N ARG A 415 0.87 19.18 7.28
CA ARG A 415 1.15 20.61 7.07
C ARG A 415 2.01 21.18 8.20
N TRP A 416 3.20 21.70 7.90
CA TRP A 416 4.12 22.31 8.88
C TRP A 416 4.56 23.70 8.41
N LYS A 417 4.47 24.71 9.29
CA LYS A 417 4.87 26.10 8.97
C LYS A 417 4.28 26.63 7.65
N SER A 418 2.99 26.36 7.43
CA SER A 418 2.22 26.72 6.24
C SER A 418 2.63 26.01 4.93
N GLU A 419 3.51 25.02 5.01
CA GLU A 419 3.95 24.19 3.88
C GLU A 419 3.39 22.77 4.01
N ASN A 420 3.11 22.13 2.86
CA ASN A 420 2.66 20.74 2.82
C ASN A 420 3.86 19.81 2.68
N VAL A 421 3.94 18.78 3.50
CA VAL A 421 5.03 17.80 3.52
C VAL A 421 4.48 16.42 3.18
N SER A 422 5.07 15.77 2.18
CA SER A 422 4.84 14.34 1.94
C SER A 422 5.63 13.51 2.95
N ALA A 423 4.97 12.62 3.69
CA ALA A 423 5.68 11.68 4.54
C ALA A 423 6.54 10.73 3.72
N THR A 424 6.07 10.31 2.54
CA THR A 424 6.80 9.35 1.69
C THR A 424 8.02 9.96 1.00
N GLU A 425 7.99 11.23 0.61
CA GLU A 425 9.19 11.95 0.17
C GLU A 425 10.26 11.99 1.28
N VAL A 426 9.87 12.37 2.50
CA VAL A 426 10.78 12.40 3.64
C VAL A 426 11.27 10.99 4.01
N GLU A 427 10.42 9.95 3.94
CA GLU A 427 10.81 8.54 4.13
C GLU A 427 11.89 8.11 3.12
N ASN A 428 11.75 8.48 1.85
CA ASN A 428 12.71 8.16 0.79
C ASN A 428 14.06 8.85 1.01
N GLU A 429 14.07 10.15 1.34
CA GLU A 429 15.30 10.90 1.64
C GLU A 429 15.98 10.40 2.93
N LEU A 430 15.20 10.01 3.94
CA LEU A 430 15.73 9.31 5.11
C LEU A 430 16.43 8.00 4.69
N MET A 431 15.82 7.18 3.84
CA MET A 431 16.43 5.95 3.32
C MET A 431 17.70 6.22 2.49
N GLY A 432 17.72 7.33 1.73
CA GLY A 432 18.84 7.80 0.91
C GLY A 432 20.15 8.06 1.69
N SER A 433 20.04 8.29 3.02
CA SER A 433 21.21 8.38 3.92
C SER A 433 22.07 7.11 4.01
N GLY A 434 21.56 5.97 3.55
CA GLY A 434 22.28 4.70 3.51
C GLY A 434 22.46 3.99 4.85
N VAL A 435 22.06 4.60 5.97
CA VAL A 435 22.17 4.03 7.34
C VAL A 435 20.88 3.45 7.89
N ILE A 436 19.76 3.63 7.19
CA ILE A 436 18.44 3.15 7.61
C ILE A 436 18.13 1.80 6.95
N LYS A 437 17.50 0.92 7.72
CA LYS A 437 16.88 -0.33 7.26
C LYS A 437 15.42 -0.11 6.88
N GLN A 438 14.69 0.64 7.70
CA GLN A 438 13.30 1.02 7.45
C GLN A 438 12.94 2.34 8.15
N SER A 439 12.10 3.17 7.55
CA SER A 439 11.61 4.44 8.12
C SER A 439 10.08 4.56 8.05
N VAL A 440 9.51 5.37 8.94
CA VAL A 440 8.14 5.91 8.86
C VAL A 440 8.19 7.37 9.26
N VAL A 441 7.47 8.22 8.53
CA VAL A 441 7.28 9.62 8.87
C VAL A 441 5.79 9.90 9.04
N VAL A 442 5.45 10.71 10.03
CA VAL A 442 4.09 11.18 10.31
C VAL A 442 4.11 12.62 10.83
N GLY A 443 3.02 13.36 10.61
CA GLY A 443 2.79 14.64 11.26
C GLY A 443 2.23 14.48 12.68
N VAL A 444 2.96 14.95 13.69
CA VAL A 444 2.52 14.98 15.10
C VAL A 444 2.17 16.40 15.56
N GLN A 445 1.17 16.53 16.42
CA GLN A 445 0.81 17.83 16.98
C GLN A 445 1.87 18.30 17.97
N VAL A 446 2.36 19.52 17.79
CA VAL A 446 3.21 20.19 18.79
C VAL A 446 2.33 21.16 19.58
N PRO A 447 2.36 21.14 20.93
CA PRO A 447 1.60 22.09 21.75
C PRO A 447 1.93 23.55 21.40
N ASN A 448 0.90 24.40 21.37
CA ASN A 448 1.01 25.83 21.09
C ASN A 448 1.65 26.19 19.72
N HIS A 449 1.62 25.27 18.75
CA HIS A 449 2.11 25.50 17.38
C HIS A 449 1.05 25.08 16.35
N GLU A 450 0.90 25.89 15.31
CA GLU A 450 0.04 25.57 14.17
C GLU A 450 0.66 24.49 13.27
N GLY A 451 -0.22 23.66 12.69
CA GLY A 451 0.18 22.50 11.89
C GLY A 451 0.72 21.34 12.73
N ARG A 452 1.33 20.38 12.03
CA ARG A 452 1.91 19.15 12.58
C ARG A 452 3.38 19.08 12.19
N ALA A 453 4.27 18.78 13.13
CA ALA A 453 5.69 18.63 12.87
C ALA A 453 6.01 17.22 12.37
N GLY A 454 7.03 17.09 11.50
CA GLY A 454 7.50 15.79 11.06
C GLY A 454 8.15 14.99 12.20
N PHE A 455 7.64 13.79 12.45
CA PHE A 455 8.16 12.80 13.39
C PHE A 455 8.57 11.54 12.63
N ALA A 456 9.83 11.15 12.70
CA ALA A 456 10.37 9.97 12.04
C ALA A 456 10.60 8.82 13.04
N VAL A 457 10.09 7.62 12.73
CA VAL A 457 10.47 6.36 13.39
C VAL A 457 11.43 5.63 12.47
N ILE A 458 12.54 5.16 13.02
CA ILE A 458 13.69 4.67 12.25
C ILE A 458 14.19 3.35 12.84
N GLU A 459 14.26 2.31 12.00
CA GLU A 459 15.10 1.14 12.24
C GLU A 459 16.43 1.34 11.53
N ALA A 460 17.51 1.39 12.29
CA ALA A 460 18.86 1.52 11.77
C ALA A 460 19.35 0.20 11.13
N LYS A 461 20.43 0.28 10.35
CA LYS A 461 21.23 -0.89 9.98
C LYS A 461 22.08 -1.33 11.17
N ASP A 462 22.29 -2.65 11.27
CA ASP A 462 23.00 -3.31 12.36
C ASP A 462 24.41 -2.72 12.58
N GLY A 463 24.84 -2.61 13.85
CA GLY A 463 26.18 -2.16 14.22
C GLY A 463 26.42 -0.64 14.20
N LEU A 464 25.40 0.19 13.92
CA LEU A 464 25.51 1.65 13.97
C LEU A 464 25.03 2.23 15.30
N SER A 465 25.75 3.21 15.85
CA SER A 465 25.26 3.94 17.03
C SER A 465 24.14 4.92 16.64
N HIS A 466 23.25 5.24 17.58
CA HIS A 466 22.21 6.26 17.36
C HIS A 466 22.83 7.61 16.93
N ARG A 467 24.02 7.97 17.44
CA ARG A 467 24.72 9.20 17.06
C ARG A 467 25.10 9.19 15.58
N ASP A 468 25.72 8.11 15.11
CA ASP A 468 26.14 7.97 13.71
C ASP A 468 24.94 8.02 12.75
N VAL A 469 23.84 7.39 13.15
CA VAL A 469 22.57 7.40 12.41
C VAL A 469 22.02 8.81 12.32
N LEU A 470 21.89 9.52 13.44
CA LEU A 470 21.37 10.89 13.49
C LEU A 470 22.24 11.90 12.72
N ASP A 471 23.56 11.84 12.88
CA ASP A 471 24.49 12.76 12.21
C ASP A 471 24.47 12.52 10.69
N LYS A 472 24.51 11.27 10.21
CA LYS A 472 24.47 10.95 8.77
C LYS A 472 23.12 11.27 8.13
N ILE A 473 22.02 10.95 8.81
CA ILE A 473 20.67 11.33 8.36
C ILE A 473 20.57 12.85 8.23
N TYR A 474 20.95 13.58 9.28
CA TYR A 474 20.83 15.04 9.28
C TYR A 474 21.67 15.68 8.17
N GLN A 475 22.91 15.21 7.96
CA GLN A 475 23.77 15.68 6.87
C GLN A 475 23.18 15.41 5.48
N HIS A 476 22.46 14.30 5.30
CA HIS A 476 21.79 13.97 4.04
C HIS A 476 20.56 14.85 3.84
N VAL A 477 19.56 14.76 4.74
CA VAL A 477 18.27 15.44 4.56
C VAL A 477 18.38 16.97 4.59
N SER A 478 19.40 17.55 5.24
CA SER A 478 19.63 19.01 5.19
C SER A 478 20.15 19.51 3.85
N ARG A 479 20.53 18.61 2.93
CA ARG A 479 20.96 18.91 1.57
C ARG A 479 19.87 18.60 0.54
N SER A 480 19.04 17.59 0.79
CA SER A 480 18.01 17.14 -0.15
C SER A 480 16.59 17.63 0.16
N LEU A 481 16.24 17.88 1.43
CA LEU A 481 14.93 18.39 1.82
C LEU A 481 14.95 19.89 2.15
N PRO A 482 13.86 20.63 1.84
CA PRO A 482 13.67 21.98 2.34
C PRO A 482 13.49 22.00 3.86
N LYS A 483 13.88 23.10 4.51
CA LYS A 483 13.92 23.22 5.99
C LYS A 483 12.62 22.87 6.72
N TYR A 484 11.47 23.04 6.08
CA TYR A 484 10.16 22.70 6.66
C TYR A 484 9.83 21.20 6.61
N ALA A 485 10.40 20.44 5.66
CA ALA A 485 10.17 19.01 5.50
C ALA A 485 11.10 18.15 6.38
N ILE A 486 12.23 18.69 6.83
CA ILE A 486 13.15 18.00 7.73
C ILE A 486 12.42 17.59 9.03
N PRO A 487 12.45 16.29 9.42
CA PRO A 487 11.85 15.82 10.66
C PRO A 487 12.36 16.62 11.88
N GLN A 488 11.42 17.16 12.64
CA GLN A 488 11.73 17.89 13.87
C GLN A 488 11.97 16.93 15.04
N PHE A 489 11.45 15.70 14.94
CA PHE A 489 11.58 14.66 15.94
C PHE A 489 11.96 13.32 15.30
N VAL A 490 12.80 12.54 15.97
CA VAL A 490 13.25 11.23 15.51
C VAL A 490 13.25 10.23 16.67
N LYS A 491 12.73 9.02 16.43
CA LYS A 491 12.77 7.87 17.35
C LYS A 491 13.53 6.73 16.66
N ILE A 492 14.56 6.21 17.31
CA ILE A 492 15.38 5.10 16.78
C ILE A 492 15.19 3.88 17.69
N GLY A 493 15.03 2.70 17.09
CA GLY A 493 15.04 1.42 17.78
C GLY A 493 14.81 0.26 16.82
N GLU A 494 14.57 -0.93 17.37
CA GLU A 494 14.40 -2.17 16.59
C GLU A 494 12.95 -2.65 16.65
N GLN A 495 12.48 -3.27 15.56
CA GLN A 495 11.16 -3.93 15.45
C GLN A 495 9.93 -3.03 15.67
N TYR A 496 10.11 -1.70 15.69
CA TYR A 496 9.02 -0.73 15.77
C TYR A 496 8.16 -0.72 14.50
N ILE A 497 8.73 -1.03 13.34
CA ILE A 497 8.12 -0.77 12.04
C ILE A 497 7.61 -2.07 11.39
N GLN A 498 6.63 -2.66 12.05
CA GLN A 498 5.95 -3.86 11.53
C GLN A 498 5.09 -3.51 10.32
N ALA A 499 5.48 -3.98 9.14
CA ALA A 499 4.64 -3.92 7.95
C ALA A 499 3.40 -4.80 8.16
N SER A 500 2.22 -4.29 7.80
CA SER A 500 1.02 -5.12 7.73
C SER A 500 1.14 -6.16 6.61
N HIS A 501 0.24 -7.14 6.63
CA HIS A 501 0.10 -8.29 5.72
C HIS A 501 0.20 -8.05 4.18
N ASN A 502 0.28 -6.80 3.72
CA ASN A 502 0.42 -6.42 2.32
C ASN A 502 1.64 -5.52 2.07
N HIS A 503 2.64 -5.63 2.95
CA HIS A 503 3.88 -4.84 2.98
C HIS A 503 3.68 -3.31 3.20
N LYS A 504 2.50 -2.85 3.63
CA LYS A 504 2.26 -1.45 4.02
C LYS A 504 2.37 -1.26 5.52
N VAL A 505 3.08 -0.23 5.96
CA VAL A 505 3.18 0.11 7.39
C VAL A 505 1.92 0.87 7.88
N PRO A 506 1.28 0.47 8.99
CA PRO A 506 0.13 1.19 9.55
C PRO A 506 0.57 2.46 10.30
N LYS A 507 0.72 3.58 9.59
CA LYS A 507 1.23 4.86 10.14
C LYS A 507 0.42 5.44 11.32
N ASN A 508 -0.86 5.06 11.47
CA ASN A 508 -1.77 5.64 12.46
C ASN A 508 -1.32 5.48 13.92
N GLN A 509 -0.59 4.42 14.26
CA GLN A 509 -0.07 4.23 15.62
C GLN A 509 0.95 5.32 16.02
N PHE A 510 1.65 5.90 15.05
CA PHE A 510 2.64 6.96 15.28
C PHE A 510 2.04 8.38 15.22
N LYS A 511 0.87 8.58 14.59
CA LYS A 511 0.24 9.93 14.44
C LYS A 511 -0.25 10.55 15.75
N ASN A 512 -0.46 9.72 16.78
CA ASN A 512 -0.94 10.12 18.10
C ASN A 512 0.18 10.21 19.16
N GLN A 513 1.43 10.03 18.74
CA GLN A 513 2.63 10.06 19.56
C GLN A 513 2.68 11.30 20.47
N LYS A 514 2.71 11.09 21.79
CA LYS A 514 2.81 12.19 22.76
C LYS A 514 4.23 12.72 22.87
N LEU A 515 4.40 14.02 22.62
CA LEU A 515 5.66 14.71 22.84
C LEU A 515 5.69 15.36 24.25
N PRO A 516 6.86 15.42 24.92
CA PRO A 516 8.15 14.90 24.50
C PRO A 516 8.46 13.46 24.95
N LYS A 517 7.61 12.83 25.77
CA LYS A 517 7.96 11.62 26.55
C LYS A 517 7.54 10.28 25.92
N GLY A 518 6.81 10.30 24.82
CA GLY A 518 6.14 9.12 24.28
C GLY A 518 4.96 8.62 25.12
N ASP A 519 4.33 7.55 24.65
CA ASP A 519 3.07 7.06 25.23
C ASP A 519 3.25 6.32 26.56
N ASP A 520 4.40 5.67 26.79
CA ASP A 520 4.75 4.98 28.04
C ASP A 520 5.64 5.81 28.98
N GLY A 521 6.07 7.01 28.53
CA GLY A 521 6.96 7.90 29.27
C GLY A 521 8.44 7.48 29.30
N LYS A 522 8.83 6.41 28.59
CA LYS A 522 10.20 5.85 28.57
C LYS A 522 10.88 5.97 27.21
N GLU A 523 10.14 6.35 26.18
CA GLU A 523 10.64 6.39 24.80
C GLU A 523 11.77 7.40 24.59
N LEU A 524 12.80 6.98 23.86
CA LEU A 524 13.93 7.85 23.51
C LEU A 524 13.60 8.63 22.22
N ILE A 525 13.28 9.92 22.38
CA ILE A 525 12.95 10.82 21.28
C ILE A 525 14.03 11.89 21.15
N TYR A 526 14.57 12.04 19.95
CA TYR A 526 15.49 13.10 19.56
C TYR A 526 14.72 14.27 18.94
N TRP A 527 15.19 15.50 19.12
CA TRP A 527 14.61 16.72 18.56
C TRP A 527 15.64 17.56 17.83
N LEU A 528 15.21 18.28 16.79
CA LEU A 528 16.09 19.17 16.03
C LEU A 528 16.39 20.46 16.79
N ASN A 529 17.63 20.61 17.26
CA ASN A 529 18.07 21.83 17.90
C ASN A 529 18.37 22.91 16.84
N LYS A 530 17.62 24.02 16.90
CA LYS A 530 17.71 25.15 15.95
C LYS A 530 19.03 25.92 15.99
N ASN A 531 19.74 25.89 17.12
CA ASN A 531 20.97 26.66 17.30
C ASN A 531 22.16 25.86 16.76
N SER A 532 22.27 24.58 17.17
CA SER A 532 23.37 23.71 16.73
C SER A 532 23.14 23.02 15.40
N HIS A 533 21.94 23.15 14.79
CA HIS A 533 21.57 22.46 13.55
C HIS A 533 21.89 20.96 13.62
N ARG A 534 21.48 20.29 14.70
CA ARG A 534 21.68 18.85 14.95
C ARG A 534 20.54 18.28 15.79
N LEU A 535 20.28 16.99 15.65
CA LEU A 535 19.34 16.26 16.48
C LEU A 535 19.97 16.01 17.87
N LYS A 536 19.30 16.43 18.94
CA LYS A 536 19.70 16.20 20.35
C LYS A 536 18.68 15.31 21.06
N CYS A 537 19.08 14.57 22.08
CA CYS A 537 18.15 13.77 22.90
C CYS A 537 17.21 14.70 23.70
N VAL A 538 15.91 14.39 23.77
CA VAL A 538 14.99 14.97 24.75
C VAL A 538 14.97 14.09 25.99
N PHE A 539 15.71 14.49 27.03
CA PHE A 539 15.82 13.67 28.24
C PHE A 539 14.50 13.61 29.03
N ASN A 540 14.11 12.39 29.38
CA ASN A 540 13.10 12.11 30.40
C ASN A 540 13.61 12.56 31.78
N ARG A 541 12.92 13.52 32.43
CA ARG A 541 13.13 13.83 33.85
C ARG A 541 11.99 13.26 34.71
N GLN A 542 12.34 12.26 35.52
CA GLN A 542 12.20 12.37 36.98
C GLN A 542 13.61 12.47 37.59
N VAL A 543 14.15 13.68 37.69
CA VAL A 543 15.26 14.01 38.60
C VAL A 543 14.96 15.39 39.16
N SER A 544 14.41 15.43 40.38
CA SER A 544 14.12 16.65 41.13
C SER A 544 15.22 17.02 42.13
N ASN A 545 16.40 16.39 42.04
CA ASN A 545 17.57 16.75 42.83
C ASN A 545 18.87 16.39 42.08
N LEU A 546 19.79 17.35 41.93
CA LEU A 546 21.09 17.13 41.25
C LEU A 546 22.09 16.32 42.10
N SER A 547 21.73 15.93 43.32
CA SER A 547 22.55 15.13 44.24
C SER A 547 22.49 13.62 44.01
N SER A 548 21.71 13.13 43.03
CA SER A 548 21.36 11.69 42.90
C SER A 548 21.70 11.07 41.54
N TYR A 549 22.84 11.41 40.95
CA TYR A 549 23.34 10.72 39.76
C TYR A 549 24.01 9.41 40.13
N LEU A 550 23.64 8.32 39.44
CA LEU A 550 24.28 7.02 39.49
C LEU A 550 24.97 6.75 38.16
N LEU A 551 26.29 6.61 38.19
CA LEU A 551 27.13 6.26 37.04
C LEU A 551 27.39 4.76 37.03
N LEU A 552 27.26 4.14 35.86
CA LEU A 552 27.66 2.75 35.62
C LEU A 552 29.16 2.72 35.32
N VAL A 553 29.96 2.26 36.27
CA VAL A 553 31.43 2.20 36.12
C VAL A 553 31.87 0.74 36.03
N ARG A 554 32.69 0.41 35.03
CA ARG A 554 33.32 -0.90 34.88
C ARG A 554 34.61 -0.90 35.69
N ASN A 555 34.72 -1.75 36.71
CA ASN A 555 35.94 -1.84 37.51
C ASN A 555 37.01 -2.71 36.80
N GLY A 556 38.25 -2.68 37.31
CA GLY A 556 39.39 -3.40 36.73
C GLY A 556 39.28 -4.94 36.73
N ASN A 557 38.23 -5.50 37.33
CA ASN A 557 37.91 -6.94 37.33
C ASN A 557 36.69 -7.25 36.42
N ASP A 558 36.39 -6.37 35.47
CA ASP A 558 35.37 -6.54 34.42
C ASP A 558 33.92 -6.65 34.90
N THR A 559 33.63 -6.17 36.11
CA THR A 559 32.27 -6.08 36.66
C THR A 559 31.74 -4.65 36.67
N TRP A 560 30.44 -4.49 36.40
CA TRP A 560 29.74 -3.20 36.38
C TRP A 560 29.21 -2.85 37.77
N GLN A 561 29.48 -1.63 38.23
CA GLN A 561 29.06 -1.15 39.54
C GLN A 561 28.39 0.23 39.44
N LEU A 562 27.32 0.44 40.20
CA LEU A 562 26.66 1.74 40.33
C LEU A 562 27.40 2.58 41.38
N LEU A 563 27.83 3.79 41.01
CA LEU A 563 28.45 4.75 41.92
C LEU A 563 27.75 6.11 41.86
N THR A 564 27.62 6.77 43.00
CA THR A 564 27.06 8.12 43.10
C THR A 564 28.10 9.21 42.81
N LEU A 565 27.67 10.38 42.33
CA LEU A 565 28.57 11.54 42.16
C LEU A 565 29.33 11.92 43.44
N GLN A 566 28.72 11.70 44.61
CA GLN A 566 29.34 11.97 45.91
C GLN A 566 30.51 11.03 46.21
N GLN A 567 30.44 9.77 45.76
CA GLN A 567 31.53 8.79 45.89
C GLN A 567 32.71 9.10 44.94
N LEU A 568 32.45 9.73 43.79
CA LEU A 568 33.49 10.17 42.84
C LEU A 568 34.25 11.41 43.31
N GLN A 569 33.60 12.29 44.10
CA GLN A 569 34.25 13.51 44.63
C GLN A 569 35.13 13.25 45.86
N GLY A 570 34.98 12.10 46.53
CA GLY A 570 35.73 11.74 47.74
C GLY A 570 36.90 10.76 47.53
N GLY A 571 37.14 10.27 46.30
CA GLY A 571 38.08 9.18 46.02
C GLY A 571 39.23 9.56 45.09
N THR A 572 40.48 9.38 45.52
CA THR A 572 41.68 9.54 44.70
C THR A 572 41.72 8.51 43.56
N THR A 573 41.19 8.89 42.40
CA THR A 573 41.32 8.17 41.13
C THR A 573 41.81 9.11 40.03
N THR A 574 42.64 8.58 39.12
CA THR A 574 43.58 9.36 38.31
C THR A 574 42.91 10.32 37.32
N SER A 575 43.39 11.57 37.31
CA SER A 575 42.71 12.77 36.80
C SER A 575 42.74 12.98 35.27
N GLY A 576 42.94 11.91 34.49
CA GLY A 576 42.97 11.96 33.02
C GLY A 576 41.58 11.94 32.39
N ASP A 577 40.93 10.77 32.41
CA ASP A 577 39.76 10.50 31.56
C ASP A 577 38.48 11.26 31.96
N VAL A 578 38.32 11.61 33.25
CA VAL A 578 37.15 12.37 33.74
C VAL A 578 37.06 13.75 33.11
N ARG A 579 38.20 14.41 32.83
CA ARG A 579 38.21 15.70 32.12
C ARG A 579 37.82 15.56 30.65
N GLN A 580 38.11 14.42 30.02
CA GLN A 580 37.77 14.19 28.63
C GLN A 580 36.27 13.94 28.45
N LEU A 581 35.64 13.19 29.36
CA LEU A 581 34.17 13.02 29.40
C LEU A 581 33.40 14.34 29.62
N LEU A 582 33.95 15.22 30.46
CA LEU A 582 33.36 16.56 30.72
C LEU A 582 33.53 17.51 29.52
N ASN A 583 34.64 17.43 28.79
CA ASN A 583 34.84 18.23 27.57
C ASN A 583 33.91 17.82 26.41
N ASP A 584 33.52 16.54 26.33
CA ASP A 584 32.52 16.06 25.36
C ASP A 584 31.08 16.48 25.72
N THR A 585 30.86 17.10 26.88
CA THR A 585 29.56 17.67 27.31
C THR A 585 29.59 19.20 27.36
N GLU A 586 29.35 19.85 26.21
CA GLU A 586 29.10 21.30 26.14
C GLU A 586 27.83 21.70 26.93
N LEU A 587 28.01 21.96 28.21
CA LEU A 587 27.16 22.83 29.02
C LEU A 587 27.68 24.27 28.90
N LEU A 588 27.28 24.97 27.82
CA LEU A 588 27.54 26.41 27.68
C LEU A 588 26.61 27.21 28.60
N GLY A 589 27.08 27.44 29.83
CA GLY A 589 26.66 28.56 30.68
C GLY A 589 27.73 29.65 30.65
N ASN A 590 27.37 30.86 30.24
CA ASN A 590 28.32 31.97 30.14
C ASN A 590 28.96 32.33 31.49
N SER A 591 30.20 32.81 31.42
CA SER A 591 31.00 33.25 32.57
C SER A 591 30.32 34.34 33.40
N GLY A 592 30.21 34.12 34.71
CA GLY A 592 29.80 35.11 35.71
C GLY A 592 30.24 34.67 37.10
N SER A 593 30.82 35.58 37.88
CA SER A 593 31.40 35.30 39.19
C SER A 593 30.38 34.81 40.23
N VAL A 594 30.70 33.73 40.93
CA VAL A 594 29.95 33.29 42.11
C VAL A 594 30.31 34.17 43.30
N THR A 595 29.41 35.07 43.69
CA THR A 595 29.34 35.60 45.06
C THR A 595 28.42 34.73 45.89
N THR A 596 28.77 34.52 47.15
CA THR A 596 28.11 33.58 48.06
C THR A 596 26.65 33.91 48.34
N ALA A 597 25.83 32.87 48.50
CA ALA A 597 24.45 32.98 48.98
C ALA A 597 24.40 33.46 50.44
N ASN A 598 23.28 34.09 50.80
CA ASN A 598 22.78 34.16 52.17
C ASN A 598 21.35 33.61 52.19
N ASP A 599 20.99 32.99 53.31
CA ASP A 599 19.69 32.38 53.55
C ASP A 599 18.58 33.43 53.69
N ASP A 600 17.45 33.22 53.01
CA ASP A 600 16.10 33.17 53.58
C ASP A 600 15.05 32.94 52.48
N GLY A 601 13.91 32.34 52.83
CA GLY A 601 12.91 31.87 51.86
C GLY A 601 11.90 32.92 51.36
N VAL A 602 11.06 32.47 50.41
CA VAL A 602 9.84 33.13 49.85
C VAL A 602 10.06 34.09 48.66
N ALA A 603 9.52 33.74 47.48
CA ALA A 603 8.49 34.54 46.75
C ALA A 603 8.15 34.06 45.32
N SER A 604 6.84 33.84 45.09
CA SER A 604 6.01 34.09 43.88
C SER A 604 6.47 33.88 42.41
N LEU A 605 5.56 33.32 41.62
CA LEU A 605 5.43 33.49 40.16
C LEU A 605 4.89 34.88 39.77
N GLY A 606 5.43 35.47 38.70
CA GLY A 606 4.96 36.69 38.02
C GLY A 606 6.12 37.43 37.35
N GLY A 607 6.03 38.04 36.16
CA GLY A 607 4.93 38.13 35.20
C GLY A 607 5.45 38.54 33.81
N LEU A 608 4.53 38.79 32.86
CA LEU A 608 4.84 39.29 31.51
C LEU A 608 5.20 40.78 31.55
N ASP A 609 6.24 41.21 30.82
CA ASP A 609 6.16 42.13 29.66
C ASP A 609 7.56 42.62 29.20
N GLY A 610 7.71 43.05 27.94
CA GLY A 610 9.00 43.63 27.48
C GLY A 610 9.30 43.65 25.97
N SER A 611 8.37 44.16 25.15
CA SER A 611 8.57 44.76 23.81
C SER A 611 9.84 44.49 22.96
N VAL A 612 9.63 43.83 21.82
CA VAL A 612 10.00 44.26 20.44
C VAL A 612 11.20 45.23 20.25
N GLN A 613 12.26 44.73 19.62
CA GLN A 613 12.71 45.21 18.29
C GLN A 613 13.22 44.03 17.46
#